data_AF-A0A6B3FIE5-F1
#
_entry.id   AF-A0A6B3FIE5-F1
#
_cell.length_a   1.000
_cell.length_b   1.000
_cell.length_c   1.000
_cell.angle_alpha   90.00
_cell.angle_beta   90.00
_cell.angle_gamma   90.00
#
_symmetry.space_group_name_H-M   'P 1'
#
loop_
_entity.id
_entity.type
_entity.pdbx_description
1 polymer ?
#
loop_
_entity_poly.entity_id
_entity_poly.type
_entity_poly.pdbx_seq_one_letter_code
_entity_poly.pdbx_strand_id
1 'polypeptide(L)' 'PVGLRSAQAAGMRTVALATTYPRAELSADALVPDLSAVSVQVSDDFLEIVTED' A
#
# COMPACT_ATOMS: atom_id res chain seq x y z
N PRO A 1 -7.05 -9.83 -2.21
CA PRO A 1 -7.11 -9.50 -3.67
C PRO A 1 -5.91 -10.06 -4.44
N VAL A 2 -6.03 -10.31 -5.76
CA VAL A 2 -4.94 -10.95 -6.53
C VAL A 2 -3.65 -10.10 -6.55
N GLY A 3 -3.76 -8.79 -6.77
CA GLY A 3 -2.59 -7.90 -6.78
C GLY A 3 -1.79 -7.90 -5.47
N LEU A 4 -2.48 -7.82 -4.33
CA LEU A 4 -1.82 -7.90 -3.01
C LEU A 4 -1.12 -9.24 -2.78
N ARG A 5 -1.77 -10.35 -3.15
CA ARG A 5 -1.15 -11.68 -3.02
C ARG A 5 0.07 -11.82 -3.92
N SER A 6 0.03 -11.30 -5.14
CA SER A 6 1.17 -11.29 -6.04
C SER A 6 2.34 -10.46 -5.50
N ALA A 7 2.07 -9.28 -4.94
CA ALA A 7 3.10 -8.44 -4.32
C ALA A 7 3.75 -9.11 -3.09
N GLN A 8 2.93 -9.73 -2.23
CA GLN A 8 3.41 -10.51 -1.07
C GLN A 8 4.28 -11.70 -1.51
N ALA A 9 3.86 -12.46 -2.52
CA ALA A 9 4.64 -13.57 -3.06
C ALA A 9 5.98 -13.12 -3.67
N ALA A 10 6.05 -11.87 -4.14
CA ALA A 10 7.27 -11.24 -4.65
C ALA A 10 8.16 -10.62 -3.55
N GLY A 11 7.76 -10.68 -2.28
CA GLY A 11 8.51 -10.06 -1.17
C GLY A 11 8.47 -8.53 -1.17
N MET A 12 7.48 -7.92 -1.83
CA MET A 12 7.31 -6.47 -1.86
C MET A 12 6.62 -5.96 -0.59
N ARG A 13 6.92 -4.71 -0.19
CA ARG A 13 6.06 -3.94 0.71
C ARG A 13 4.81 -3.47 -0.03
N THR A 14 3.69 -3.41 0.67
CA THR A 14 2.35 -3.22 0.10
C THR A 14 1.57 -2.12 0.82
N VAL A 15 0.97 -1.23 0.04
CA VAL A 15 -0.05 -0.27 0.49
C VAL A 15 -1.37 -0.64 -0.16
N ALA A 16 -2.40 -0.93 0.64
CA ALA A 16 -3.71 -1.30 0.15
C ALA A 16 -4.71 -0.15 0.29
N LEU A 17 -5.52 0.05 -0.75
CA LEU A 17 -6.59 1.04 -0.77
C LEU A 17 -7.93 0.37 -0.47
N ALA A 18 -8.64 0.86 0.55
CA ALA A 18 -9.93 0.33 0.98
C ALA A 18 -11.12 0.88 0.16
N THR A 19 -10.94 1.06 -1.16
CA THR A 19 -11.97 1.65 -2.05
C THR A 19 -12.95 0.62 -2.61
N THR A 20 -12.49 -0.62 -2.83
CA THR A 20 -13.31 -1.72 -3.40
C THR A 20 -13.64 -2.78 -2.37
N TYR A 21 -12.69 -3.14 -1.52
CA TYR A 21 -12.85 -4.13 -0.46
C TYR A 21 -12.83 -3.43 0.90
N PRO A 22 -13.61 -3.91 1.89
CA PRO A 22 -13.55 -3.37 3.24
C PRO A 22 -12.19 -3.65 3.88
N ARG A 23 -11.77 -2.77 4.80
CA ARG A 23 -10.47 -2.84 5.49
C ARG A 23 -10.16 -4.22 6.07
N ALA A 24 -11.17 -4.89 6.64
CA ALA A 24 -11.04 -6.21 7.27
C ALA A 24 -10.68 -7.36 6.29
N GLU A 25 -10.87 -7.17 4.98
CA GLU A 25 -10.56 -8.16 3.95
C GLU A 25 -9.19 -7.93 3.27
N LEU A 26 -8.49 -6.86 3.69
CA LEU A 26 -7.22 -6.44 3.12
C LEU A 26 -6.08 -6.74 4.10
N SER A 27 -5.04 -7.41 3.60
CA SER A 27 -3.79 -7.66 4.32
C SER A 27 -2.66 -7.01 3.53
N ALA A 28 -2.05 -5.99 4.11
CA ALA A 28 -0.96 -5.20 3.55
C ALA A 28 -0.14 -4.54 4.68
N ASP A 29 1.02 -4.01 4.36
CA ASP A 29 1.89 -3.32 5.33
C ASP A 29 1.30 -1.97 5.77
N ALA A 30 0.55 -1.32 4.89
CA ALA A 30 -0.26 -0.14 5.21
C ALA A 30 -1.63 -0.21 4.52
N LEU A 31 -2.66 0.34 5.16
CA LEU A 31 -4.02 0.44 4.61
C LEU A 31 -4.51 1.88 4.70
N VAL A 32 -4.85 2.46 3.55
CA VAL A 32 -5.29 3.85 3.42
C VAL A 32 -6.68 3.92 2.75
N PRO A 33 -7.47 4.98 2.99
CA PRO A 33 -8.78 5.13 2.36
C PRO A 33 -8.66 5.34 0.84
N ASP A 34 -7.69 6.14 0.41
CA ASP A 34 -7.42 6.48 -0.99
C ASP A 34 -5.98 7.01 -1.16
N LEU A 35 -5.64 7.47 -2.37
CA LEU A 35 -4.29 7.97 -2.69
C LEU A 35 -3.96 9.34 -2.09
N SER A 36 -4.94 10.11 -1.62
CA SER A 36 -4.65 11.41 -0.99
C SER A 36 -3.94 11.26 0.36
N ALA A 37 -4.12 10.12 1.02
CA ALA A 37 -3.43 9.73 2.25
C ALA A 37 -2.04 9.13 2.00
N VAL A 38 -1.49 9.25 0.78
CA VAL A 38 -0.16 8.73 0.42
C VAL A 38 0.72 9.86 -0.10
N SER A 39 1.86 10.05 0.54
CA SER A 39 2.93 10.93 0.06
C SER A 39 4.16 10.10 -0.31
N VAL A 40 4.81 10.46 -1.43
CA VAL A 40 6.01 9.77 -1.91
C VAL A 40 7.10 10.79 -2.18
N GLN A 41 8.26 10.56 -1.58
CA GLN A 41 9.49 11.27 -1.91
C GLN A 41 10.45 10.31 -2.60
N VAL A 42 10.91 10.70 -3.79
CA VAL A 42 11.88 9.94 -4.58
C VAL A 42 13.27 10.51 -4.32
N SER A 43 14.20 9.64 -3.99
CA SER A 43 15.64 9.92 -3.98
C SER A 43 16.33 9.06 -5.04
N ASP A 44 17.62 9.27 -5.27
CA ASP A 44 18.37 8.53 -6.29
C ASP A 44 18.36 7.00 -6.04
N ASP A 45 18.46 6.58 -4.78
CA ASP A 45 18.60 5.17 -4.40
C ASP A 45 17.37 4.57 -3.72
N PHE A 46 16.40 5.39 -3.31
CA PHE A 46 15.24 4.91 -2.54
C PHE A 46 13.99 5.75 -2.75
N LEU A 47 12.86 5.15 -2.37
CA LEU A 47 11.56 5.78 -2.26
C LEU A 47 11.16 5.80 -0.80
N GLU A 48 10.83 6.98 -0.28
CA GLU A 48 10.16 7.12 0.99
C GLU A 48 8.66 7.25 0.74
N ILE A 49 7.89 6.37 1.36
CA ILE A 49 6.42 6.36 1.28
C ILE A 49 5.90 6.63 2.67
N VAL A 50 5.12 7.70 2.82
CA VAL A 50 4.44 8.08 4.05
C VAL A 50 2.94 7.91 3.83
N THR A 51 2.29 7.24 4.78
CA THR A 51 0.84 7.08 4.79
C THR A 51 0.26 7.79 5.99
N GLU A 52 -0.87 8.47 5.79
CA GLU A 52 -1.71 8.98 6.88
C GLU A 52 -2.60 7.84 7.40
N ASP A 53 -2.85 7.82 8.72
CA ASP A 53 -3.69 6.81 9.40
C ASP A 53 -5.19 7.00 9.15
#